data_AF-A0AAN9QU10-F1
#
_entry.id   AF-A0AAN9QU10-F1
#
_cell.length_a   1.000
_cell.length_b   1.000
_cell.length_c   1.000
_cell.angle_alpha   90.00
_cell.angle_beta   90.00
_cell.angle_gamma   90.00
#
_symmetry.space_group_name_H-M   'P 1'
#
loop_
_entity.id
_entity.type
_entity.pdbx_description
1 polymer ?
#
loop_
_entity_poly.entity_id
_entity_poly.type
_entity_poly.pdbx_seq_one_letter_code
_entity_poly.pdbx_strand_id
1 'polypeptide(L)'
;MGSADQTSIQHTIDISEEIEPVLWPECCIYKVPTSLFKVKEGAYTPLVISIGPMHYDKTKREEMQGQKNRYFQLFKKRLVNKDDLEQYKAILGKEEPKIRNCYLKKFTIKPAEFVDMILLDAVFIMELFLREAKRWEYKDDYLITQRCISKSIQCDLLLLENQLPIKVLEKLYDTVVPSNDKKHARFLTLAQEYFGSFYPHHHSSESNIERSKWEMSLHFTDLVRNSYLHNKPSNAERPKKVVLRTATKLNEAGISFEKIEDRCLLDIRFEKKRFFSWFLCLGCLPCCKIFKARFQVPQLKVDHTTECVLRNIIAFEQCHYPDEPYVCNYVHLIDSLIHTKDDVELLVEKETIVHDLGSDKELATLVNGLCKHVVTNSTCYLQIMKDVDEHYNNNWKWAMGTLRWVYFRDPWRSSSTVVGVAVLIFTIFNFYRVTTLLF
;
A
#
# COMPACT_ATOMS: atom_id res chain seq x y z
N MET A 1 -59.17 6.49 31.82
CA MET A 1 -58.85 5.08 31.50
C MET A 1 -58.06 5.09 30.21
N GLY A 2 -56.86 4.49 30.21
CA GLY A 2 -56.04 4.32 29.01
C GLY A 2 -54.69 5.06 29.01
N SER A 3 -53.84 4.81 30.01
CA SER A 3 -52.40 5.09 29.95
C SER A 3 -51.66 3.78 30.22
N ALA A 4 -51.05 3.18 29.21
CA ALA A 4 -49.94 2.22 29.31
C ALA A 4 -49.70 1.62 27.92
N ASP A 5 -48.58 1.97 27.28
CA ASP A 5 -47.69 1.02 26.58
C ASP A 5 -46.57 1.75 25.84
N GLN A 6 -45.69 2.43 26.58
CA GLN A 6 -44.45 2.95 25.99
C GLN A 6 -43.21 2.83 26.89
N THR A 7 -43.28 2.06 27.98
CA THR A 7 -42.20 1.94 28.97
C THR A 7 -41.98 0.49 29.41
N SER A 8 -41.53 -0.39 28.51
CA SER A 8 -41.19 -1.77 28.88
C SER A 8 -39.92 -2.35 28.24
N ILE A 9 -39.01 -1.53 27.71
CA ILE A 9 -37.71 -2.04 27.20
C ILE A 9 -36.51 -1.48 27.97
N GLN A 10 -36.62 -0.30 28.59
CA GLN A 10 -35.51 0.32 29.32
C GLN A 10 -35.13 -0.36 30.65
N HIS A 11 -35.94 -1.29 31.18
CA HIS A 11 -35.69 -1.91 32.49
C HIS A 11 -35.10 -3.33 32.46
N THR A 12 -34.81 -3.89 31.28
CA THR A 12 -34.32 -5.29 31.18
C THR A 12 -32.80 -5.39 31.13
N ILE A 13 -32.10 -4.32 30.77
CA ILE A 13 -30.63 -4.28 30.69
C ILE A 13 -30.20 -2.92 31.24
N ASP A 14 -29.36 -2.91 32.27
CA ASP A 14 -28.68 -1.70 32.76
C ASP A 14 -27.62 -1.29 31.72
N ILE A 15 -28.08 -0.59 30.67
CA ILE A 15 -27.22 -0.02 29.64
C ILE A 15 -26.89 1.39 30.12
N SER A 16 -25.62 1.64 30.45
CA SER A 16 -25.13 3.00 30.74
C SER A 16 -25.58 3.95 29.62
N GLU A 17 -26.28 5.03 29.97
CA GLU A 17 -26.71 6.08 29.03
C GLU A 17 -25.54 6.90 28.47
N GLU A 18 -24.29 6.59 28.85
CA GLU A 18 -23.08 7.08 28.17
C GLU A 18 -22.97 6.44 26.77
N ILE A 19 -23.79 6.95 25.84
CA ILE A 19 -23.55 6.76 24.41
C ILE A 19 -22.18 7.36 24.14
N GLU A 20 -21.20 6.53 23.74
CA GLU A 20 -19.87 7.02 23.35
C GLU A 20 -20.06 8.22 22.40
N PRO A 21 -19.47 9.39 22.69
CA PRO A 21 -19.63 10.55 21.84
C PRO A 21 -19.24 10.16 20.42
N VAL A 22 -19.99 10.63 19.43
CA VAL A 22 -19.66 10.43 18.02
C VAL A 22 -18.24 10.95 17.80
N LEU A 23 -17.26 10.05 17.76
CA LEU A 23 -15.82 10.34 17.70
C LEU A 23 -15.38 10.96 16.36
N TRP A 24 -16.33 11.12 15.45
CA TRP A 24 -16.17 11.67 14.13
C TRP A 24 -16.51 13.17 14.20
N PRO A 25 -15.58 14.08 13.84
CA PRO A 25 -14.51 13.92 12.85
C PRO A 25 -13.06 13.92 13.39
N GLU A 26 -12.83 13.89 14.71
CA GLU A 26 -11.48 14.09 15.29
C GLU A 26 -10.64 12.81 15.34
N CYS A 27 -11.26 11.63 15.44
CA CYS A 27 -10.57 10.34 15.56
C CYS A 27 -9.88 9.91 14.24
N CYS A 28 -8.57 9.71 14.30
CA CYS A 28 -7.76 9.27 13.15
C CYS A 28 -6.69 8.22 13.50
N ILE A 29 -6.41 7.97 14.78
CA ILE A 29 -5.41 6.99 15.22
C ILE A 29 -6.12 5.80 15.85
N TYR A 30 -6.05 4.66 15.17
CA TYR A 30 -6.81 3.47 15.49
C TYR A 30 -5.96 2.41 16.18
N LYS A 31 -6.61 1.57 16.98
CA LYS A 31 -6.03 0.28 17.37
C LYS A 31 -6.16 -0.68 16.18
N VAL A 32 -5.12 -1.44 15.88
CA VAL A 32 -5.16 -2.42 14.80
C VAL A 32 -6.22 -3.48 15.12
N PRO A 33 -7.12 -3.81 14.17
CA PRO A 33 -8.09 -4.87 14.35
C PRO A 33 -7.44 -6.18 14.82
N THR A 34 -8.01 -6.82 15.83
CA THR A 34 -7.41 -8.00 16.48
C THR A 34 -7.15 -9.15 15.50
N SER A 35 -7.98 -9.29 14.47
CA SER A 35 -7.79 -10.25 13.40
C SER A 35 -6.50 -10.02 12.60
N LEU A 36 -6.22 -8.76 12.22
CA LEU A 36 -4.99 -8.38 11.51
C LEU A 36 -3.77 -8.48 12.43
N PHE A 37 -3.90 -8.03 13.68
CA PHE A 37 -2.83 -8.09 14.67
C PHE A 37 -2.34 -9.52 14.90
N LYS A 38 -3.24 -10.49 15.02
CA LYS A 38 -2.90 -11.91 15.24
C LYS A 38 -2.15 -12.55 14.06
N VAL A 39 -2.29 -12.05 12.84
CA VAL A 39 -1.57 -12.58 11.68
C VAL A 39 -0.08 -12.28 11.78
N LYS A 40 0.28 -11.08 12.25
CA LYS A 40 1.67 -10.62 12.32
C LYS A 40 1.83 -9.52 13.38
N GLU A 41 1.89 -9.89 14.64
CA GLU A 41 2.02 -8.96 15.78
C GLU A 41 3.26 -8.05 15.66
N GLY A 42 4.39 -8.61 15.22
CA GLY A 42 5.62 -7.86 15.04
C GLY A 42 5.56 -6.75 13.98
N ALA A 43 4.55 -6.74 13.10
CA ALA A 43 4.36 -5.66 12.11
C ALA A 43 3.63 -4.43 12.66
N TYR A 44 3.14 -4.50 13.90
CA TYR A 44 2.37 -3.44 14.56
C TYR A 44 2.97 -3.03 15.92
N THR A 45 4.08 -3.65 16.31
CA THR A 45 4.74 -3.40 17.61
C THR A 45 6.03 -2.63 17.38
N PRO A 46 6.21 -1.44 17.97
CA PRO A 46 7.44 -0.66 17.78
C PRO A 46 8.65 -1.34 18.42
N LEU A 47 9.79 -1.27 17.74
CA LEU A 47 11.03 -1.98 18.09
C LEU A 47 12.06 -1.09 18.78
N VAL A 48 12.26 0.13 18.28
CA VAL A 48 13.30 1.07 18.72
C VAL A 48 12.72 2.28 19.42
N ILE A 49 11.61 2.84 18.93
CA ILE A 49 10.98 4.01 19.53
C ILE A 49 9.45 3.90 19.52
N SER A 50 8.86 4.14 20.69
CA SER A 50 7.42 4.29 20.83
C SER A 50 7.02 5.75 20.82
N ILE A 51 5.86 6.07 20.25
CA ILE A 51 5.32 7.40 20.07
C ILE A 51 3.84 7.36 20.42
N GLY A 52 3.41 8.35 21.21
CA GLY A 52 2.04 8.51 21.64
C GLY A 52 1.61 7.54 22.74
N PRO A 53 0.34 7.61 23.14
CA PRO A 53 -0.21 6.94 24.32
C PRO A 53 -0.45 5.43 24.15
N MET A 54 -0.57 4.91 22.93
CA MET A 54 -0.99 3.52 22.68
C MET A 54 0.01 2.50 23.24
N HIS A 55 1.30 2.80 23.10
CA HIS A 55 2.39 1.98 23.59
C HIS A 55 3.15 2.62 24.76
N TYR A 56 2.50 3.53 25.47
CA TYR A 56 3.09 4.21 26.61
C TYR A 56 3.19 3.28 27.82
N ASP A 57 4.41 2.84 28.11
CA ASP A 57 4.76 2.17 29.36
C ASP A 57 6.13 2.67 29.81
N LYS A 58 6.16 3.48 30.88
CA LYS A 58 7.39 4.05 31.44
C LYS A 58 8.34 2.98 31.97
N THR A 59 7.82 1.84 32.42
CA THR A 59 8.59 0.81 33.14
C THR A 59 9.19 -0.22 32.20
N LYS A 60 8.50 -0.57 31.11
CA LYS A 60 8.96 -1.62 30.18
C LYS A 60 9.82 -1.10 29.02
N ARG A 61 9.98 0.22 28.88
CA ARG A 61 10.59 0.84 27.68
C ARG A 61 11.55 1.98 28.03
N GLU A 62 12.34 1.79 29.08
CA GLU A 62 13.24 2.79 29.64
C GLU A 62 14.29 3.28 28.62
N GLU A 63 14.86 2.37 27.82
CA GLU A 63 15.83 2.72 26.77
C GLU A 63 15.24 3.69 25.72
N MET A 64 14.01 3.41 25.27
CA MET A 64 13.31 4.27 24.30
C MET A 64 13.12 5.68 24.88
N GLN A 65 12.69 5.77 26.14
CA GLN A 65 12.53 7.06 26.83
C GLN A 65 13.88 7.77 27.02
N GLY A 66 14.95 7.02 27.29
CA GLY A 66 16.32 7.55 27.34
C GLY A 66 16.72 8.25 26.04
N GLN A 67 16.43 7.66 24.88
CA GLN A 67 16.73 8.29 23.59
C GLN A 67 15.89 9.55 23.33
N LYS A 68 14.60 9.54 23.67
CA LYS A 68 13.76 10.74 23.58
C LYS A 68 14.28 11.86 24.46
N ASN A 69 14.64 11.55 25.71
CA ASN A 69 15.21 12.52 26.64
C ASN A 69 16.53 13.10 26.10
N ARG A 70 17.40 12.25 25.54
CA ARG A 70 18.63 12.69 24.86
C ARG A 70 18.32 13.69 23.74
N TYR A 71 17.39 13.36 22.86
CA TYR A 71 16.98 14.24 21.76
C TYR A 71 16.32 15.53 22.25
N PHE A 72 15.54 15.47 23.32
CA PHE A 72 14.96 16.64 23.97
C PHE A 72 16.03 17.61 24.47
N GLN A 73 17.08 17.10 25.13
CA GLN A 73 18.20 17.94 25.59
C GLN A 73 18.98 18.54 24.42
N LEU A 74 19.17 17.79 23.34
CA LEU A 74 19.83 18.29 22.12
C LEU A 74 19.01 19.38 21.44
N PHE A 75 17.70 19.18 21.33
CA PHE A 75 16.76 20.16 20.81
C PHE A 75 16.76 21.44 21.66
N LYS A 76 16.71 21.32 22.99
CA LYS A 76 16.77 22.45 23.93
C LYS A 76 18.05 23.28 23.79
N LYS A 77 19.18 22.65 23.43
CA LYS A 77 20.44 23.37 23.16
C LYS A 77 20.41 24.14 21.84
N ARG A 78 19.59 23.72 20.87
CA ARG A 78 19.43 24.39 19.57
C ARG A 78 18.51 25.62 19.67
N LEU A 79 17.53 25.60 20.56
CA LEU A 79 16.57 26.70 20.70
C LEU A 79 17.27 28.02 21.05
N VAL A 80 16.90 29.06 20.30
CA VAL A 80 17.33 30.43 20.58
C VAL A 80 16.60 30.95 21.83
N ASN A 81 15.29 30.73 21.90
CA ASN A 81 14.47 31.08 23.05
C ASN A 81 13.95 29.82 23.74
N LYS A 82 14.29 29.67 25.02
CA LYS A 82 13.86 28.50 25.81
C LYS A 82 12.38 28.56 26.18
N ASP A 83 11.79 29.74 26.17
CA ASP A 83 10.38 29.94 26.51
C ASP A 83 9.45 29.42 25.40
N ASP A 84 9.96 29.19 24.19
CA ASP A 84 9.18 28.67 23.05
C ASP A 84 8.59 27.28 23.36
N LEU A 85 9.33 26.43 24.09
CA LEU A 85 8.84 25.12 24.51
C LEU A 85 7.77 25.23 25.60
N GLU A 86 7.90 26.19 26.52
CA GLU A 86 6.88 26.41 27.56
C GLU A 86 5.60 26.99 26.95
N GLN A 87 5.73 27.91 25.99
CA GLN A 87 4.61 28.41 25.20
C GLN A 87 3.93 27.28 24.44
N TYR A 88 4.71 26.43 23.77
CA TYR A 88 4.16 25.29 23.04
C TYR A 88 3.49 24.26 23.97
N LYS A 89 4.07 24.00 25.14
CA LYS A 89 3.44 23.17 26.19
C LYS A 89 2.10 23.74 26.64
N ALA A 90 2.00 25.05 26.81
CA ALA A 90 0.74 25.71 27.14
C ALA A 90 -0.30 25.58 26.02
N ILE A 91 0.11 25.62 24.75
CA ILE A 91 -0.76 25.34 23.59
C ILE A 91 -1.25 23.89 23.64
N LEU A 92 -0.37 22.92 23.85
CA LEU A 92 -0.75 21.52 24.01
C LEU A 92 -1.74 21.31 25.16
N GLY A 93 -1.55 21.98 26.29
CA GLY A 93 -2.49 21.91 27.42
C GLY A 93 -3.90 22.39 27.06
N LYS A 94 -4.04 23.39 26.20
CA LYS A 94 -5.34 23.88 25.71
C LYS A 94 -5.98 22.93 24.68
N GLU A 95 -5.16 22.25 23.88
CA GLU A 95 -5.61 21.35 22.81
C GLU A 95 -5.67 19.88 23.22
N GLU A 96 -5.29 19.57 24.47
CA GLU A 96 -5.21 18.22 25.01
C GLU A 96 -6.47 17.39 24.74
N PRO A 97 -7.71 17.88 24.96
CA PRO A 97 -8.90 17.08 24.69
C PRO A 97 -9.03 16.70 23.21
N LYS A 98 -8.72 17.63 22.30
CA LYS A 98 -8.76 17.41 20.85
C LYS A 98 -7.71 16.40 20.41
N ILE A 99 -6.48 16.53 20.92
CA ILE A 99 -5.39 15.59 20.62
C ILE A 99 -5.72 14.20 21.17
N ARG A 100 -6.28 14.11 22.38
CA ARG A 100 -6.71 12.84 22.96
C ARG A 100 -7.84 12.20 22.15
N ASN A 101 -8.78 12.99 21.64
CA ASN A 101 -9.86 12.52 20.78
C ASN A 101 -9.39 12.01 19.40
N CYS A 102 -8.17 12.32 18.98
CA CYS A 102 -7.59 11.71 17.79
C CYS A 102 -7.38 10.20 17.94
N TYR A 103 -7.32 9.68 19.17
CA TYR A 103 -7.14 8.26 19.45
C TYR A 103 -8.47 7.57 19.72
N LEU A 104 -8.70 6.44 19.03
CA LEU A 104 -9.87 5.60 19.29
C LEU A 104 -9.86 5.03 20.72
N LYS A 105 -8.69 4.56 21.17
CA LYS A 105 -8.52 3.99 22.51
C LYS A 105 -8.61 5.10 23.56
N LYS A 106 -9.37 4.86 24.62
CA LYS A 106 -9.40 5.72 25.81
C LYS A 106 -8.29 5.34 26.77
N PHE A 107 -7.67 6.35 27.37
CA PHE A 107 -6.52 6.20 28.27
C PHE A 107 -6.84 6.77 29.64
N THR A 108 -6.38 6.08 30.69
CA THR A 108 -6.44 6.54 32.09
C THR A 108 -5.33 7.52 32.46
N ILE A 109 -4.50 7.94 31.49
CA ILE A 109 -3.39 8.88 31.68
C ILE A 109 -3.93 10.27 32.03
N LYS A 110 -3.42 10.87 33.11
CA LYS A 110 -3.79 12.22 33.55
C LYS A 110 -3.49 13.26 32.46
N PRO A 111 -4.29 14.34 32.31
CA PRO A 111 -4.09 15.32 31.25
C PRO A 111 -2.67 15.93 31.22
N ALA A 112 -2.12 16.30 32.38
CA ALA A 112 -0.77 16.86 32.46
C ALA A 112 0.31 15.88 31.98
N GLU A 113 0.22 14.61 32.38
CA GLU A 113 1.16 13.56 31.97
C GLU A 113 1.04 13.24 30.47
N PHE A 114 -0.19 13.30 29.93
CA PHE A 114 -0.43 13.15 28.50
C PHE A 114 0.23 14.28 27.71
N VAL A 115 0.07 15.54 28.14
CA VAL A 115 0.73 16.69 27.50
C VAL A 115 2.25 16.54 27.52
N ASP A 116 2.84 16.14 28.65
CA ASP A 116 4.28 15.92 28.78
C ASP A 116 4.79 14.84 27.82
N MET A 117 4.04 13.73 27.70
CA MET A 117 4.36 12.65 26.76
C MET A 117 4.27 13.12 25.30
N ILE A 118 3.19 13.80 24.91
CA ILE A 118 3.03 14.31 23.53
C ILE A 118 4.14 15.32 23.20
N LEU A 119 4.50 16.19 24.13
CA LEU A 119 5.58 17.15 23.96
C LEU A 119 6.92 16.44 23.73
N LEU A 120 7.27 15.47 24.58
CA LEU A 120 8.52 14.73 24.47
C LEU A 120 8.62 13.98 23.12
N ASP A 121 7.54 13.32 22.72
CA ASP A 121 7.47 12.57 21.47
C ASP A 121 7.52 13.50 20.24
N ALA A 122 6.82 14.63 20.29
CA ALA A 122 6.84 15.63 19.22
C ALA A 122 8.24 16.24 19.05
N VAL A 123 8.92 16.56 20.15
CA VAL A 123 10.29 17.08 20.12
C VAL A 123 11.27 16.04 19.60
N PHE A 124 11.14 14.76 19.98
CA PHE A 124 11.96 13.69 19.44
C PHE A 124 11.84 13.60 17.91
N ILE A 125 10.61 13.56 17.39
CA ILE A 125 10.35 13.49 15.94
C ILE A 125 10.92 14.73 15.24
N MET A 126 10.71 15.92 15.81
CA MET A 126 11.21 17.18 15.27
C MET A 126 12.73 17.18 15.13
N GLU A 127 13.42 16.85 16.22
CA GLU A 127 14.89 16.80 16.25
C GLU A 127 15.43 15.75 15.28
N LEU A 128 14.80 14.57 15.21
CA LEU A 128 15.16 13.51 14.28
C LEU A 128 15.07 13.97 12.83
N PHE A 129 13.96 14.60 12.43
CA PHE A 129 13.74 15.01 11.05
C PHE A 129 14.68 16.16 10.65
N LEU A 130 14.91 17.11 11.56
CA LEU A 130 15.87 18.20 11.33
C LEU A 130 17.30 17.69 11.16
N ARG A 131 17.71 16.69 11.96
CA ARG A 131 19.03 16.06 11.84
C ARG A 131 19.15 15.23 10.58
N GLU A 132 18.13 14.45 10.22
CA GLU A 132 18.12 13.65 8.98
C GLU A 132 18.26 14.56 7.75
N ALA A 133 17.54 15.69 7.74
CA ALA A 133 17.64 16.69 6.67
C ALA A 133 19.05 17.30 6.52
N LYS A 134 19.86 17.25 7.58
CA LYS A 134 21.26 17.70 7.64
C LYS A 134 22.20 16.56 8.04
N ARG A 135 21.93 15.33 7.57
CA ARG A 135 22.63 14.09 7.97
C ARG A 135 24.16 14.20 7.97
N TRP A 136 24.73 14.98 7.06
CA TRP A 136 26.17 15.19 6.93
C TRP A 136 26.80 15.97 8.09
N GLU A 137 26.03 16.75 8.86
CA GLU A 137 26.45 17.49 10.06
C GLU A 137 26.48 16.60 11.32
N TYR A 138 25.69 15.51 11.36
CA TYR A 138 25.45 14.71 12.56
C TYR A 138 26.06 13.30 12.47
N LYS A 139 27.35 13.21 12.16
CA LYS A 139 28.04 11.93 11.94
C LYS A 139 28.16 11.05 13.20
N ASP A 140 28.09 11.65 14.38
CA ASP A 140 28.21 10.93 15.67
C ASP A 140 26.85 10.41 16.19
N ASP A 141 25.75 10.66 15.48
CA ASP A 141 24.41 10.26 15.91
C ASP A 141 24.00 8.90 15.33
N TYR A 142 24.21 7.84 16.11
CA TYR A 142 23.95 6.47 15.66
C TYR A 142 22.50 6.19 15.25
N LEU A 143 21.50 6.93 15.77
CA LEU A 143 20.09 6.73 15.39
C LEU A 143 19.86 7.07 13.91
N ILE A 144 20.65 7.98 13.37
CA ILE A 144 20.59 8.40 11.97
C ILE A 144 21.66 7.67 11.16
N THR A 145 22.90 7.59 11.66
CA THR A 145 24.03 7.08 10.87
C THR A 145 23.97 5.57 10.66
N GLN A 146 23.51 4.79 11.65
CA GLN A 146 23.37 3.35 11.51
C GLN A 146 22.10 3.01 10.72
N ARG A 147 22.27 2.52 9.49
CA ARG A 147 21.17 2.30 8.53
C ARG A 147 20.06 1.38 9.05
N CYS A 148 20.40 0.29 9.73
CA CYS A 148 19.40 -0.65 10.26
C CYS A 148 18.56 -0.03 11.38
N ILE A 149 19.17 0.76 12.27
CA ILE A 149 18.46 1.48 13.34
C ILE A 149 17.58 2.58 12.73
N SER A 150 18.15 3.40 11.85
CA SER A 150 17.44 4.48 11.15
C SER A 150 16.20 3.94 10.40
N LYS A 151 16.33 2.80 9.70
CA LYS A 151 15.20 2.13 9.04
C LYS A 151 14.18 1.55 10.01
N SER A 152 14.63 1.02 11.14
CA SER A 152 13.73 0.52 12.18
C SER A 152 12.92 1.65 12.82
N ILE A 153 13.54 2.81 13.09
CA ILE A 153 12.85 4.01 13.56
C ILE A 153 11.86 4.50 12.51
N GLN A 154 12.25 4.54 11.24
CA GLN A 154 11.36 4.94 10.15
C GLN A 154 10.12 4.02 10.08
N CYS A 155 10.30 2.71 10.27
CA CYS A 155 9.20 1.74 10.37
C CYS A 155 8.34 1.99 11.61
N ASP A 156 8.96 2.18 12.78
CA ASP A 156 8.24 2.47 14.03
C ASP A 156 7.35 3.71 13.90
N LEU A 157 7.86 4.77 13.29
CA LEU A 157 7.11 6.01 13.05
C LEU A 157 5.98 5.84 12.02
N LEU A 158 5.93 4.73 11.27
CA LEU A 158 4.86 4.43 10.33
C LEU A 158 3.73 3.61 10.96
N LEU A 159 3.99 2.92 12.06
CA LEU A 159 3.04 1.99 12.67
C LEU A 159 1.75 2.71 13.07
N LEU A 160 0.59 2.15 12.72
CA LEU A 160 -0.71 2.78 12.93
C LEU A 160 -0.98 3.13 14.42
N GLU A 161 -0.52 2.29 15.33
CA GLU A 161 -0.65 2.51 16.78
C GLU A 161 0.41 3.47 17.35
N ASN A 162 1.43 3.85 16.57
CA ASN A 162 2.60 4.60 17.03
C ASN A 162 2.67 6.01 16.41
N GLN A 163 1.55 6.74 16.46
CA GLN A 163 1.35 8.00 15.73
C GLN A 163 1.10 9.20 16.65
N LEU A 164 1.46 10.39 16.13
CA LEU A 164 0.93 11.69 16.56
C LEU A 164 0.19 12.34 15.38
N PRO A 165 -0.85 13.15 15.64
CA PRO A 165 -1.45 13.97 14.58
C PRO A 165 -0.42 14.94 14.01
N ILE A 166 -0.30 15.03 12.68
CA ILE A 166 0.68 15.91 12.00
C ILE A 166 0.51 17.38 12.42
N LYS A 167 -0.72 17.82 12.70
CA LYS A 167 -1.02 19.19 13.18
C LYS A 167 -0.27 19.56 14.46
N VAL A 168 0.00 18.60 15.34
CA VAL A 168 0.83 18.79 16.55
C VAL A 168 2.25 19.16 16.12
N LEU A 169 2.82 18.41 15.18
CA LEU A 169 4.19 18.60 14.70
C LEU A 169 4.35 19.89 13.87
N GLU A 170 3.35 20.25 13.05
CA GLU A 170 3.33 21.53 12.32
C GLU A 170 3.35 22.73 13.27
N LYS A 171 2.48 22.73 14.30
CA LYS A 171 2.46 23.81 15.29
C LYS A 171 3.76 23.92 16.06
N LEU A 172 4.37 22.79 16.43
CA LEU A 172 5.69 22.79 17.04
C LEU A 172 6.70 23.46 16.11
N TYR A 173 6.77 23.03 14.85
CA TYR A 173 7.70 23.58 13.84
C TYR A 173 7.56 25.09 13.67
N ASP A 174 6.32 25.58 13.60
CA ASP A 174 6.05 27.00 13.43
C ASP A 174 6.37 27.83 14.70
N THR A 175 6.31 27.21 15.87
CA THR A 175 6.63 27.88 17.15
C THR A 175 8.14 27.98 17.37
N VAL A 176 8.89 26.92 17.04
CA VAL A 176 10.28 26.74 17.52
C VAL A 176 11.36 26.89 16.47
N VAL A 177 11.00 26.83 15.17
CA VAL A 177 11.98 26.96 14.08
C VAL A 177 11.86 28.37 13.49
N PRO A 178 12.86 29.24 13.69
CA PRO A 178 12.84 30.59 13.13
C PRO A 178 12.72 30.54 11.60
N SER A 179 11.93 31.46 11.01
CA SER A 179 11.71 31.50 9.56
C SER A 179 13.00 31.54 8.74
N ASN A 180 14.07 32.14 9.26
CA ASN A 180 15.38 32.22 8.59
C ASN A 180 16.14 30.88 8.57
N ASP A 181 15.82 29.97 9.49
CA ASP A 181 16.47 28.66 9.62
C ASP A 181 15.61 27.51 9.07
N LYS A 182 14.39 27.82 8.62
CA LYS A 182 13.47 26.86 8.01
C LYS A 182 14.03 26.40 6.65
N LYS A 183 14.49 25.15 6.58
CA LYS A 183 14.80 24.48 5.30
C LYS A 183 13.56 24.46 4.39
N HIS A 184 12.39 24.20 4.98
CA HIS A 184 11.11 24.09 4.28
C HIS A 184 10.06 24.97 4.94
N ALA A 185 9.09 25.45 4.17
CA ALA A 185 8.02 26.29 4.70
C ALA A 185 7.15 25.56 5.74
N ARG A 186 7.00 24.23 5.61
CA ARG A 186 6.14 23.40 6.46
C ARG A 186 6.90 22.17 6.98
N PHE A 187 6.55 21.72 8.18
CA PHE A 187 7.04 20.45 8.73
C PHE A 187 6.70 19.27 7.83
N LEU A 188 5.53 19.30 7.18
CA LEU A 188 5.09 18.23 6.30
C LEU A 188 6.11 17.90 5.21
N THR A 189 6.82 18.89 4.66
CA THR A 189 7.85 18.66 3.64
C THR A 189 9.06 17.91 4.22
N LEU A 190 9.42 18.14 5.49
CA LEU A 190 10.43 17.32 6.17
C LEU A 190 9.95 15.87 6.33
N ALA A 191 8.68 15.67 6.67
CA ALA A 191 8.10 14.33 6.76
C ALA A 191 8.10 13.62 5.39
N GLN A 192 7.80 14.35 4.31
CA GLN A 192 7.83 13.82 2.96
C GLN A 192 9.24 13.33 2.56
N GLU A 193 10.26 14.14 2.83
CA GLU A 193 11.65 13.74 2.61
C GLU A 193 12.03 12.53 3.47
N TYR A 194 11.64 12.55 4.76
CA TYR A 194 11.97 11.49 5.70
C TYR A 194 11.39 10.15 5.28
N PHE A 195 10.13 10.09 4.81
CA PHE A 195 9.48 8.85 4.38
C PHE A 195 9.69 8.51 2.89
N GLY A 196 10.52 9.27 2.16
CA GLY A 196 10.68 9.16 0.71
C GLY A 196 11.01 7.75 0.20
N SER A 197 11.65 6.92 1.01
CA SER A 197 11.95 5.52 0.65
C SER A 197 10.77 4.56 0.71
N PHE A 198 9.64 4.94 1.31
CA PHE A 198 8.42 4.13 1.36
C PHE A 198 7.44 4.44 0.24
N TYR A 199 7.77 5.44 -0.58
CA TYR A 199 6.94 5.83 -1.71
C TYR A 199 7.17 4.87 -2.87
N PRO A 200 6.10 4.43 -3.55
CA PRO A 200 6.21 3.37 -4.53
C PRO A 200 6.94 3.83 -5.80
N HIS A 201 7.05 5.14 -6.06
CA HIS A 201 7.73 5.72 -7.22
C HIS A 201 8.48 7.01 -6.81
N HIS A 202 9.68 7.22 -7.36
CA HIS A 202 10.40 8.49 -7.29
C HIS A 202 10.16 9.28 -8.58
N HIS A 203 9.23 10.24 -8.61
CA HIS A 203 9.18 11.21 -9.72
C HIS A 203 9.02 12.65 -9.26
N SER A 204 9.72 13.50 -10.02
CA SER A 204 10.13 14.88 -9.80
C SER A 204 9.15 15.92 -10.36
N SER A 205 7.89 15.56 -10.60
CA SER A 205 6.88 16.51 -11.10
C SER A 205 5.55 16.32 -10.39
N GLU A 206 5.43 16.93 -9.20
CA GLU A 206 4.15 17.05 -8.50
C GLU A 206 3.23 18.02 -9.26
N SER A 207 2.00 17.62 -9.54
CA SER A 207 0.95 18.55 -9.94
C SER A 207 0.39 19.31 -8.73
N ASN A 208 -0.12 20.53 -8.91
CA ASN A 208 -0.62 21.37 -7.79
C ASN A 208 -1.79 20.74 -6.99
N ILE A 209 -2.54 19.80 -7.60
CA ILE A 209 -3.65 19.09 -6.94
C ILE A 209 -3.14 17.97 -6.02
N GLU A 210 -1.94 17.44 -6.28
CA GLU A 210 -1.31 16.40 -5.47
C GLU A 210 -0.77 16.99 -4.17
N ARG A 211 -0.14 18.16 -4.25
CA ARG A 211 0.35 18.89 -3.08
C ARG A 211 -0.76 19.18 -2.07
N SER A 212 -1.95 19.58 -2.52
CA SER A 212 -3.06 19.93 -1.61
C SER A 212 -3.66 18.74 -0.85
N LYS A 213 -3.60 17.52 -1.39
CA LYS A 213 -4.03 16.30 -0.66
C LYS A 213 -3.00 15.86 0.37
N TRP A 214 -1.72 15.95 0.02
CA TRP A 214 -0.65 15.63 0.96
C TRP A 214 -0.68 16.58 2.16
N GLU A 215 -1.01 17.85 1.92
CA GLU A 215 -1.24 18.89 2.93
C GLU A 215 -2.36 18.61 3.92
N MET A 216 -3.25 17.64 3.64
CA MET A 216 -4.34 17.23 4.53
C MET A 216 -4.05 15.95 5.34
N SER A 217 -2.85 15.37 5.22
CA SER A 217 -2.51 14.11 5.89
C SER A 217 -2.69 14.20 7.41
N LEU A 218 -3.34 13.19 8.00
CA LEU A 218 -3.70 13.20 9.42
C LEU A 218 -2.51 12.82 10.31
N HIS A 219 -1.75 11.79 9.93
CA HIS A 219 -0.56 11.27 10.58
C HIS A 219 0.35 10.59 9.53
N PHE A 220 1.47 9.99 9.94
CA PHE A 220 2.48 9.49 9.00
C PHE A 220 2.03 8.30 8.15
N THR A 221 1.27 7.36 8.72
CA THR A 221 0.66 6.27 7.92
C THR A 221 -0.25 6.81 6.82
N ASP A 222 -1.04 7.83 7.11
CA ASP A 222 -1.91 8.48 6.12
C ASP A 222 -1.09 9.26 5.07
N LEU A 223 -0.03 9.95 5.48
CA LEU A 223 0.91 10.60 4.57
C LEU A 223 1.50 9.60 3.56
N VAL A 224 2.01 8.46 4.05
CA VAL A 224 2.54 7.43 3.16
C VAL A 224 1.44 6.84 2.30
N ARG A 225 0.25 6.55 2.84
CA ARG A 225 -0.89 6.11 2.03
C ARG A 225 -1.20 7.08 0.88
N ASN A 226 -1.24 8.39 1.14
CA ASN A 226 -1.55 9.40 0.13
C ASN A 226 -0.57 9.40 -1.05
N SER A 227 0.69 9.00 -0.83
CA SER A 227 1.68 8.79 -1.91
C SER A 227 1.32 7.67 -2.89
N TYR A 228 0.50 6.70 -2.48
CA TYR A 228 0.05 5.60 -3.34
C TYR A 228 -1.14 6.02 -4.22
N LEU A 229 -1.81 7.13 -3.92
CA LEU A 229 -3.10 7.48 -4.54
C LEU A 229 -2.99 8.40 -5.77
N HIS A 230 -1.81 8.53 -6.38
CA HIS A 230 -1.65 9.33 -7.60
C HIS A 230 -2.52 8.74 -8.72
N ASN A 231 -3.37 9.57 -9.34
CA ASN A 231 -4.33 9.15 -10.38
C ASN A 231 -5.23 7.98 -9.94
N LYS A 232 -5.99 8.19 -8.85
CA LYS A 232 -6.96 7.24 -8.30
C LYS A 232 -7.77 6.53 -9.41
N PRO A 233 -7.87 5.19 -9.39
CA PRO A 233 -8.79 4.48 -10.27
C PRO A 233 -10.25 4.87 -9.96
N SER A 234 -11.14 4.73 -10.96
CA SER A 234 -12.56 5.08 -10.83
C SER A 234 -13.24 4.41 -9.62
N ASN A 235 -14.38 4.99 -9.21
CA ASN A 235 -15.12 4.61 -8.01
C ASN A 235 -15.28 3.09 -7.85
N ALA A 236 -15.07 2.59 -6.64
CA ALA A 236 -15.13 1.17 -6.34
C ALA A 236 -16.56 0.65 -6.53
N GLU A 237 -16.69 -0.41 -7.32
CA GLU A 237 -17.96 -1.10 -7.54
C GLU A 237 -18.04 -2.37 -6.70
N ARG A 238 -19.26 -2.74 -6.29
CA ARG A 238 -19.49 -4.02 -5.60
C ARG A 238 -19.24 -5.18 -6.57
N PRO A 239 -18.31 -6.10 -6.27
CA PRO A 239 -18.02 -7.21 -7.15
C PRO A 239 -19.23 -8.15 -7.22
N LYS A 240 -19.68 -8.47 -8.44
CA LYS A 240 -20.34 -9.76 -8.70
C LYS A 240 -19.26 -10.86 -8.62
N LYS A 241 -19.62 -12.13 -8.37
CA LYS A 241 -18.67 -13.26 -8.31
C LYS A 241 -17.74 -13.28 -9.53
N VAL A 242 -16.57 -12.65 -9.43
CA VAL A 242 -15.49 -12.66 -10.42
C VAL A 242 -14.26 -13.13 -9.65
N VAL A 243 -13.79 -14.32 -9.98
CA VAL A 243 -12.61 -14.93 -9.35
C VAL A 243 -11.49 -14.86 -10.37
N LEU A 244 -10.49 -14.03 -10.11
CA LEU A 244 -9.32 -13.93 -10.97
C LEU A 244 -8.49 -15.22 -10.86
N ARG A 245 -7.80 -15.59 -11.95
CA ARG A 245 -6.89 -16.74 -11.99
C ARG A 245 -5.46 -16.28 -11.73
N THR A 246 -4.60 -17.22 -11.31
CA THR A 246 -3.19 -16.94 -11.02
C THR A 246 -2.42 -16.51 -12.26
N ALA A 247 -1.31 -15.81 -12.07
CA ALA A 247 -0.48 -15.25 -13.14
C ALA A 247 -0.08 -16.34 -14.17
N THR A 248 0.32 -17.52 -13.69
CA THR A 248 0.71 -18.64 -14.57
C THR A 248 -0.43 -19.06 -15.49
N LYS A 249 -1.64 -19.23 -14.95
CA LYS A 249 -2.82 -19.64 -15.73
C LYS A 249 -3.26 -18.58 -16.73
N LEU A 250 -3.15 -17.31 -16.36
CA LEU A 250 -3.46 -16.20 -17.29
C LEU A 250 -2.45 -16.16 -18.43
N ASN A 251 -1.17 -16.39 -18.14
CA ASN A 251 -0.11 -16.46 -19.14
C ASN A 251 -0.28 -17.66 -20.09
N GLU A 252 -0.66 -18.83 -19.58
CA GLU A 252 -1.01 -20.01 -20.40
C GLU A 252 -2.23 -19.75 -21.32
N ALA A 253 -3.18 -18.92 -20.87
CA ALA A 253 -4.33 -18.50 -21.66
C ALA A 253 -4.01 -17.41 -22.70
N GLY A 254 -2.73 -17.01 -22.83
CA GLY A 254 -2.28 -16.03 -23.83
C GLY A 254 -2.31 -14.58 -23.39
N ILE A 255 -2.47 -14.30 -22.08
CA ILE A 255 -2.37 -12.95 -21.52
C ILE A 255 -0.92 -12.67 -21.15
N SER A 256 -0.29 -11.70 -21.80
CA SER A 256 1.10 -11.32 -21.49
C SER A 256 1.16 -10.27 -20.41
N PHE A 257 1.97 -10.51 -19.36
CA PHE A 257 2.32 -9.50 -18.36
C PHE A 257 3.39 -8.56 -18.91
N GLU A 258 3.16 -7.25 -18.79
CA GLU A 258 4.09 -6.21 -19.27
C GLU A 258 4.31 -5.18 -18.17
N LYS A 259 5.57 -4.81 -17.90
CA LYS A 259 5.89 -3.71 -17.00
C LYS A 259 5.48 -2.37 -17.62
N ILE A 260 5.04 -1.42 -16.78
CA ILE A 260 4.93 -0.02 -17.15
C ILE A 260 5.88 0.81 -16.29
N GLU A 261 6.74 1.57 -16.95
CA GLU A 261 7.58 2.59 -16.32
C GLU A 261 6.80 3.92 -16.25
N ASP A 262 7.11 4.76 -15.26
CA ASP A 262 6.56 6.12 -15.10
C ASP A 262 5.05 6.24 -14.80
N ARG A 263 4.45 5.28 -14.08
CA ARG A 263 3.04 5.36 -13.61
C ARG A 263 2.90 5.10 -12.13
N CYS A 264 1.78 5.55 -11.53
CA CYS A 264 1.48 5.21 -10.14
C CYS A 264 1.28 3.71 -9.98
N LEU A 265 1.72 3.13 -8.85
CA LEU A 265 1.61 1.70 -8.54
C LEU A 265 0.19 1.15 -8.70
N LEU A 266 -0.82 1.97 -8.43
CA LEU A 266 -2.22 1.58 -8.51
C LEU A 266 -2.81 1.63 -9.94
N ASP A 267 -2.14 2.22 -10.93
CA ASP A 267 -2.63 2.34 -12.32
C ASP A 267 -2.33 1.06 -13.13
N ILE A 268 -3.07 0.00 -12.83
CA ILE A 268 -3.04 -1.27 -13.57
C ILE A 268 -3.97 -1.17 -14.78
N ARG A 269 -3.55 -1.72 -15.93
CA ARG A 269 -4.31 -1.66 -17.17
C ARG A 269 -4.40 -3.02 -17.85
N PHE A 270 -5.52 -3.25 -18.51
CA PHE A 270 -5.70 -4.40 -19.38
C PHE A 270 -6.07 -3.95 -20.79
N GLU A 271 -5.19 -4.23 -21.74
CA GLU A 271 -5.37 -3.82 -23.13
C GLU A 271 -5.47 -5.03 -24.08
N LYS A 272 -6.47 -5.01 -24.95
CA LYS A 272 -6.63 -5.98 -26.05
C LYS A 272 -6.19 -5.29 -27.34
N LYS A 273 -4.95 -5.55 -27.81
CA LYS A 273 -4.48 -5.03 -29.12
C LYS A 273 -4.64 -6.07 -30.22
N ARG A 274 -5.16 -5.64 -31.37
CA ARG A 274 -5.25 -6.46 -32.58
C ARG A 274 -3.86 -6.57 -33.20
N PHE A 275 -3.38 -7.79 -33.45
CA PHE A 275 -2.13 -8.02 -34.16
C PHE A 275 -2.44 -8.32 -35.63
N PHE A 276 -1.97 -7.48 -36.55
CA PHE A 276 -2.03 -7.76 -37.99
C PHE A 276 -0.75 -8.47 -38.42
N SER A 277 -0.85 -9.66 -39.00
CA SER A 277 0.14 -10.10 -39.98
C SER A 277 -0.40 -9.75 -41.36
N TRP A 278 0.04 -8.60 -41.90
CA TRP A 278 -0.13 -8.27 -43.32
C TRP A 278 0.75 -9.17 -44.20
N PHE A 279 1.76 -9.85 -43.62
CA PHE A 279 2.78 -10.55 -44.40
C PHE A 279 2.35 -11.89 -45.01
N LEU A 280 1.19 -12.46 -44.67
CA LEU A 280 0.82 -13.83 -45.09
C LEU A 280 -0.63 -14.05 -45.57
N CYS A 281 -1.41 -13.00 -45.86
CA CYS A 281 -2.80 -13.12 -46.37
C CYS A 281 -3.74 -14.01 -45.51
N LEU A 282 -3.40 -14.27 -44.24
CA LEU A 282 -4.23 -15.02 -43.29
C LEU A 282 -5.47 -14.23 -42.83
N GLY A 283 -5.59 -12.95 -43.22
CA GLY A 283 -6.71 -12.08 -42.87
C GLY A 283 -8.08 -12.48 -43.44
N CYS A 284 -8.13 -13.42 -44.40
CA CYS A 284 -9.36 -13.90 -45.04
C CYS A 284 -10.11 -14.94 -44.20
N LEU A 285 -9.46 -15.52 -43.19
CA LEU A 285 -10.01 -16.55 -42.33
C LEU A 285 -10.51 -15.91 -41.01
N PRO A 286 -11.82 -16.04 -40.63
CA PRO A 286 -12.35 -15.47 -39.40
C PRO A 286 -11.64 -15.93 -38.12
N CYS A 287 -10.89 -17.04 -38.19
CA CYS A 287 -10.03 -17.58 -37.13
C CYS A 287 -8.71 -16.80 -36.91
N CYS A 288 -8.30 -15.89 -37.80
CA CYS A 288 -7.02 -15.17 -37.67
C CYS A 288 -7.13 -13.79 -37.00
N LYS A 289 -8.21 -13.50 -36.26
CA LYS A 289 -8.27 -12.34 -35.36
C LYS A 289 -7.44 -12.61 -34.11
N ILE A 290 -6.11 -12.56 -34.25
CA ILE A 290 -5.19 -12.77 -33.12
C ILE A 290 -5.14 -11.46 -32.32
N PHE A 291 -5.70 -11.49 -31.12
CA PHE A 291 -5.59 -10.40 -30.16
C PHE A 291 -4.44 -10.72 -29.20
N LYS A 292 -3.52 -9.76 -29.00
CA LYS A 292 -2.58 -9.81 -27.88
C LYS A 292 -3.25 -9.12 -26.69
N ALA A 293 -3.63 -9.91 -25.69
CA ALA A 293 -4.10 -9.40 -24.42
C ALA A 293 -2.90 -9.09 -23.53
N ARG A 294 -2.82 -7.86 -23.03
CA ARG A 294 -1.67 -7.35 -22.27
C ARG A 294 -2.15 -6.89 -20.92
N PHE A 295 -1.67 -7.54 -19.87
CA PHE A 295 -1.91 -7.15 -18.50
C PHE A 295 -0.73 -6.31 -18.03
N GLN A 296 -0.94 -5.01 -17.95
CA GLN A 296 0.13 -4.05 -17.72
C GLN A 296 0.13 -3.62 -16.25
N VAL A 297 1.26 -3.85 -15.58
CA VAL A 297 1.42 -3.60 -14.14
C VAL A 297 2.61 -2.66 -13.94
N PRO A 298 2.44 -1.55 -13.20
CA PRO A 298 3.57 -0.75 -12.74
C PRO A 298 4.54 -1.60 -11.92
N GLN A 299 5.85 -1.38 -12.07
CA GLN A 299 6.84 -2.21 -11.39
C GLN A 299 6.70 -2.12 -9.87
N LEU A 300 6.47 -3.26 -9.22
CA LEU A 300 6.44 -3.38 -7.77
C LEU A 300 7.83 -3.83 -7.27
N LYS A 301 8.48 -2.98 -6.46
CA LYS A 301 9.71 -3.33 -5.75
C LYS A 301 9.36 -3.76 -4.33
N VAL A 302 9.76 -4.97 -3.94
CA VAL A 302 9.48 -5.53 -2.62
C VAL A 302 10.77 -5.75 -1.85
N ASP A 303 10.93 -5.03 -0.76
CA ASP A 303 12.05 -5.14 0.17
C ASP A 303 11.56 -5.52 1.58
N HIS A 304 12.50 -5.58 2.52
CA HIS A 304 12.23 -5.87 3.93
C HIS A 304 11.31 -4.85 4.64
N THR A 305 11.14 -3.64 4.10
CA THR A 305 10.26 -2.60 4.67
C THR A 305 8.85 -2.64 4.11
N THR A 306 8.69 -3.21 2.90
CA THR A 306 7.43 -3.23 2.16
C THR A 306 6.30 -3.92 2.93
N GLU A 307 6.59 -5.00 3.66
CA GLU A 307 5.58 -5.67 4.50
C GLU A 307 5.05 -4.73 5.60
N CYS A 308 5.95 -4.00 6.28
CA CYS A 308 5.59 -3.04 7.32
C CYS A 308 4.69 -1.93 6.77
N VAL A 309 5.09 -1.36 5.63
CA VAL A 309 4.35 -0.28 4.96
C VAL A 309 2.94 -0.73 4.58
N LEU A 310 2.83 -1.82 3.82
CA LEU A 310 1.53 -2.29 3.33
C LEU A 310 0.62 -2.73 4.48
N ARG A 311 1.12 -3.45 5.49
CA ARG A 311 0.30 -3.89 6.64
C ARG A 311 -0.31 -2.73 7.42
N ASN A 312 0.44 -1.65 7.61
CA ASN A 312 -0.04 -0.48 8.35
C ASN A 312 -0.99 0.38 7.52
N ILE A 313 -0.76 0.53 6.21
CA ILE A 313 -1.71 1.19 5.32
C ILE A 313 -3.02 0.39 5.22
N ILE A 314 -2.96 -0.93 5.06
CA ILE A 314 -4.13 -1.81 5.03
C ILE A 314 -4.93 -1.67 6.32
N ALA A 315 -4.27 -1.78 7.48
CA ALA A 315 -4.94 -1.62 8.77
C ALA A 315 -5.63 -0.26 8.90
N PHE A 316 -5.01 0.79 8.37
CA PHE A 316 -5.58 2.13 8.39
C PHE A 316 -6.78 2.28 7.44
N GLU A 317 -6.70 1.77 6.20
CA GLU A 317 -7.83 1.78 5.26
C GLU A 317 -9.04 1.02 5.80
N GLN A 318 -8.82 -0.12 6.44
CA GLN A 318 -9.88 -0.92 7.06
C GLN A 318 -10.61 -0.17 8.20
N CYS A 319 -9.95 0.80 8.83
CA CYS A 319 -10.50 1.56 9.95
C CYS A 319 -11.09 2.93 9.53
N HIS A 320 -10.37 3.68 8.69
CA HIS A 320 -10.67 5.09 8.40
C HIS A 320 -11.30 5.30 7.01
N TYR A 321 -10.98 4.45 6.03
CA TYR A 321 -11.40 4.62 4.63
C TYR A 321 -12.16 3.38 4.08
N PRO A 322 -13.30 2.98 4.68
CA PRO A 322 -14.04 1.80 4.23
C PRO A 322 -14.56 1.91 2.79
N ASP A 323 -14.85 3.13 2.32
CA ASP A 323 -15.33 3.40 0.95
C ASP A 323 -14.21 3.70 -0.06
N GLU A 324 -12.99 3.96 0.42
CA GLU A 324 -11.80 4.23 -0.40
C GLU A 324 -10.62 3.26 -0.13
N PRO A 325 -10.82 1.92 -0.11
CA PRO A 325 -9.76 0.97 0.25
C PRO A 325 -8.83 0.64 -0.94
N TYR A 326 -8.20 1.65 -1.53
CA TYR A 326 -7.43 1.52 -2.77
C TYR A 326 -6.22 0.59 -2.64
N VAL A 327 -5.46 0.70 -1.55
CA VAL A 327 -4.29 -0.17 -1.32
C VAL A 327 -4.74 -1.59 -1.00
N CYS A 328 -5.80 -1.77 -0.22
CA CYS A 328 -6.40 -3.09 0.00
C CYS A 328 -6.85 -3.74 -1.31
N ASN A 329 -7.48 -2.98 -2.21
CA ASN A 329 -7.91 -3.46 -3.53
C ASN A 329 -6.74 -3.90 -4.40
N TYR A 330 -5.64 -3.15 -4.36
CA TYR A 330 -4.41 -3.48 -5.08
C TYR A 330 -3.79 -4.76 -4.54
N VAL A 331 -3.60 -4.84 -3.22
CA VAL A 331 -3.00 -6.03 -2.59
C VAL A 331 -3.88 -7.26 -2.83
N HIS A 332 -5.20 -7.13 -2.81
CA HIS A 332 -6.12 -8.23 -3.16
C HIS A 332 -6.00 -8.68 -4.63
N LEU A 333 -5.79 -7.74 -5.55
CA LEU A 333 -5.54 -8.07 -6.96
C LEU A 333 -4.21 -8.82 -7.13
N ILE A 334 -3.15 -8.36 -6.48
CA ILE A 334 -1.84 -9.03 -6.52
C ILE A 334 -1.89 -10.41 -5.84
N ASP A 335 -2.57 -10.55 -4.72
CA ASP A 335 -2.84 -11.82 -4.04
C ASP A 335 -3.54 -12.82 -4.96
N SER A 336 -4.58 -12.37 -5.68
CA SER A 336 -5.28 -13.21 -6.65
C SER A 336 -4.40 -13.68 -7.82
N LEU A 337 -3.33 -12.95 -8.13
CA LEU A 337 -2.36 -13.32 -9.15
C LEU A 337 -1.27 -14.27 -8.61
N ILE A 338 -0.92 -14.20 -7.32
CA ILE A 338 0.24 -14.86 -6.73
C ILE A 338 -0.19 -15.87 -5.65
N HIS A 339 -0.32 -17.13 -6.02
CA HIS A 339 -0.58 -18.21 -5.05
C HIS A 339 0.64 -19.10 -4.80
N THR A 340 1.52 -19.22 -5.79
CA THR A 340 2.66 -20.14 -5.77
C THR A 340 3.96 -19.44 -6.10
N LYS A 341 5.09 -20.11 -5.87
CA LYS A 341 6.40 -19.61 -6.29
C LYS A 341 6.49 -19.44 -7.82
N ASP A 342 5.80 -20.28 -8.58
CA ASP A 342 5.88 -20.27 -10.05
C ASP A 342 5.18 -19.02 -10.60
N ASP A 343 4.11 -18.56 -9.93
CA ASP A 343 3.45 -17.30 -10.26
C ASP A 343 4.38 -16.10 -10.00
N VAL A 344 5.17 -16.15 -8.92
CA VAL A 344 6.19 -15.13 -8.64
C VAL A 344 7.30 -15.17 -9.67
N GLU A 345 7.87 -16.35 -9.94
CA GLU A 345 8.96 -16.54 -10.91
C GLU A 345 8.58 -15.95 -12.28
N LEU A 346 7.35 -16.19 -12.74
CA LEU A 346 6.83 -15.59 -13.97
C LEU A 346 6.78 -14.05 -13.92
N LEU A 347 6.26 -13.47 -12.83
CA LEU A 347 6.14 -12.01 -12.71
C LEU A 347 7.49 -11.32 -12.56
N VAL A 348 8.47 -11.99 -11.94
CA VAL A 348 9.87 -11.58 -11.85
C VAL A 348 10.54 -11.68 -13.21
N GLU A 349 10.34 -12.76 -13.97
CA GLU A 349 10.85 -12.91 -15.34
C GLU A 349 10.33 -11.81 -16.28
N LYS A 350 9.10 -11.32 -16.05
CA LYS A 350 8.52 -10.19 -16.80
C LYS A 350 8.87 -8.81 -16.22
N GLU A 351 9.73 -8.76 -15.21
CA GLU A 351 10.19 -7.54 -14.51
C GLU A 351 9.04 -6.69 -13.93
N THR A 352 7.86 -7.27 -13.78
CA THR A 352 6.69 -6.60 -13.17
C THR A 352 6.84 -6.52 -11.66
N ILE A 353 7.54 -7.49 -11.06
CA ILE A 353 7.88 -7.51 -9.64
C ILE A 353 9.38 -7.72 -9.51
N VAL A 354 10.03 -6.95 -8.64
CA VAL A 354 11.44 -7.11 -8.26
C VAL A 354 11.47 -7.23 -6.74
N HIS A 355 12.20 -8.21 -6.18
CA HIS A 355 12.24 -8.39 -4.73
C HIS A 355 13.61 -8.77 -4.17
N ASP A 356 13.87 -8.31 -2.95
CA ASP A 356 15.11 -8.55 -2.19
C ASP A 356 14.87 -9.50 -0.99
N LEU A 357 13.86 -10.37 -1.07
CA LEU A 357 13.45 -11.30 0.00
C LEU A 357 14.20 -12.65 0.00
N GLY A 358 15.21 -12.83 -0.85
CA GLY A 358 16.00 -14.06 -0.89
C GLY A 358 15.34 -15.26 -1.60
N SER A 359 14.02 -15.39 -1.64
CA SER A 359 13.33 -16.40 -2.45
C SER A 359 11.93 -16.01 -2.92
N ASP A 360 11.55 -16.49 -4.10
CA ASP A 360 10.22 -16.29 -4.71
C ASP A 360 9.10 -16.87 -3.82
N LYS A 361 9.41 -17.92 -3.06
CA LYS A 361 8.50 -18.53 -2.08
C LYS A 361 8.20 -17.59 -0.91
N GLU A 362 9.20 -16.85 -0.44
CA GLU A 362 9.01 -15.87 0.62
C GLU A 362 8.12 -14.72 0.17
N LEU A 363 8.31 -14.23 -1.07
CA LEU A 363 7.42 -13.23 -1.66
C LEU A 363 5.98 -13.74 -1.76
N ALA A 364 5.76 -14.95 -2.27
CA ALA A 364 4.43 -15.55 -2.34
C ALA A 364 3.80 -15.64 -0.94
N THR A 365 4.56 -16.06 0.07
CA THR A 365 4.07 -16.18 1.46
C THR A 365 3.72 -14.82 2.06
N LEU A 366 4.51 -13.79 1.77
CA LEU A 366 4.27 -12.42 2.21
C LEU A 366 2.96 -11.90 1.62
N VAL A 367 2.80 -11.95 0.29
CA VAL A 367 1.61 -11.43 -0.41
C VAL A 367 0.34 -12.13 0.11
N ASN A 368 0.34 -13.46 0.15
CA ASN A 368 -0.78 -14.25 0.69
C ASN A 368 -1.06 -13.95 2.18
N GLY A 369 -0.03 -13.52 2.93
CA GLY A 369 -0.16 -13.10 4.32
C GLY A 369 -0.72 -11.69 4.51
N LEU A 370 -0.70 -10.83 3.49
CA LEU A 370 -1.24 -9.47 3.57
C LEU A 370 -2.77 -9.45 3.48
N CYS A 371 -3.37 -10.34 2.69
CA CYS A 371 -4.83 -10.41 2.52
C CYS A 371 -5.59 -11.15 3.63
N LYS A 372 -4.90 -11.82 4.56
CA LYS A 372 -5.56 -12.56 5.65
C LYS A 372 -6.35 -11.61 6.55
N HIS A 373 -7.66 -11.87 6.66
CA HIS A 373 -8.62 -11.09 7.44
C HIS A 373 -8.83 -9.63 6.98
N VAL A 374 -8.39 -9.28 5.77
CA VAL A 374 -8.73 -8.01 5.13
C VAL A 374 -10.12 -8.15 4.50
N VAL A 375 -10.99 -7.17 4.75
CA VAL A 375 -12.37 -7.16 4.25
C VAL A 375 -12.51 -6.04 3.21
N THR A 376 -12.78 -6.41 1.96
CA THR A 376 -13.06 -5.47 0.87
C THR A 376 -14.43 -5.76 0.27
N ASN A 377 -15.36 -4.82 0.42
CA ASN A 377 -16.74 -4.95 -0.10
C ASN A 377 -16.89 -4.44 -1.54
N SER A 378 -15.90 -3.72 -2.04
CA SER A 378 -15.88 -3.08 -3.34
C SER A 378 -14.45 -3.05 -3.86
N THR A 379 -14.28 -3.15 -5.18
CA THR A 379 -12.95 -3.06 -5.82
C THR A 379 -12.95 -2.05 -6.96
N CYS A 380 -11.91 -1.23 -7.02
CA CYS A 380 -11.66 -0.30 -8.13
C CYS A 380 -11.15 -1.03 -9.40
N TYR A 381 -10.75 -2.29 -9.30
CA TYR A 381 -10.28 -3.10 -10.41
C TYR A 381 -11.37 -4.00 -11.02
N LEU A 382 -12.64 -3.82 -10.64
CA LEU A 382 -13.72 -4.72 -11.05
C LEU A 382 -13.82 -4.85 -12.58
N GLN A 383 -13.69 -3.73 -13.30
CA GLN A 383 -13.77 -3.75 -14.77
C GLN A 383 -12.61 -4.53 -15.38
N ILE A 384 -11.39 -4.33 -14.90
CA ILE A 384 -10.20 -5.06 -15.35
C ILE A 384 -10.36 -6.55 -15.08
N MET A 385 -10.83 -6.94 -13.88
CA MET A 385 -11.07 -8.34 -13.53
C MET A 385 -12.12 -8.98 -14.45
N LYS A 386 -13.22 -8.28 -14.76
CA LYS A 386 -14.23 -8.74 -15.72
C LYS A 386 -13.65 -8.92 -17.12
N ASP A 387 -12.88 -7.96 -17.61
CA ASP A 387 -12.32 -8.01 -18.96
C ASP A 387 -11.31 -9.15 -19.13
N VAL A 388 -10.55 -9.45 -18.07
CA VAL A 388 -9.62 -10.59 -18.00
C VAL A 388 -10.38 -11.91 -17.94
N ASP A 389 -11.40 -12.03 -17.09
CA ASP A 389 -12.22 -13.24 -16.97
C ASP A 389 -12.97 -13.55 -18.28
N GLU A 390 -13.51 -12.52 -18.94
CA GLU A 390 -14.16 -12.63 -20.26
C GLU A 390 -13.17 -13.03 -21.37
N HIS A 391 -11.89 -12.64 -21.25
CA HIS A 391 -10.85 -13.12 -22.16
C HIS A 391 -10.54 -14.59 -21.91
N TYR A 392 -10.39 -14.98 -20.64
CA TYR A 392 -10.02 -16.33 -20.22
C TYR A 392 -11.10 -17.37 -20.55
N ASN A 393 -12.38 -17.06 -20.28
CA ASN A 393 -13.50 -17.98 -20.50
C ASN A 393 -13.93 -18.10 -21.98
N ASN A 394 -13.32 -17.33 -22.89
CA ASN A 394 -13.62 -17.46 -24.30
C ASN A 394 -12.79 -18.60 -24.91
N ASN A 395 -13.43 -19.75 -25.13
CA ASN A 395 -12.79 -20.98 -25.65
C ASN A 395 -11.91 -20.75 -26.88
N TRP A 396 -12.31 -19.85 -27.79
CA TRP A 396 -11.52 -19.55 -28.98
C TRP A 396 -10.24 -18.76 -28.65
N LYS A 397 -10.35 -17.75 -27.78
CA LYS A 397 -9.19 -16.94 -27.35
C LYS A 397 -8.23 -17.80 -26.53
N TRP A 398 -8.77 -18.63 -25.64
CA TRP A 398 -8.01 -19.58 -24.85
C TRP A 398 -7.27 -20.59 -25.74
N ALA A 399 -7.98 -21.27 -26.66
CA ALA A 399 -7.37 -22.24 -27.57
C ALA A 399 -6.28 -21.60 -28.46
N MET A 400 -6.49 -20.38 -28.95
CA MET A 400 -5.49 -19.64 -29.72
C MET A 400 -4.29 -19.23 -28.86
N GLY A 401 -4.51 -18.84 -27.59
CA GLY A 401 -3.45 -18.57 -26.62
C GLY A 401 -2.58 -19.80 -26.35
N THR A 402 -3.21 -20.95 -26.07
CA THR A 402 -2.52 -22.23 -25.85
C THR A 402 -1.77 -22.69 -27.09
N LEU A 403 -2.39 -22.60 -28.28
CA LEU A 403 -1.74 -22.95 -29.55
C LEU A 403 -0.44 -22.13 -29.73
N ARG A 404 -0.51 -20.81 -29.47
CA ARG A 404 0.66 -19.95 -29.54
C ARG A 404 1.74 -20.34 -28.52
N TRP A 405 1.34 -20.62 -27.29
CA TRP A 405 2.27 -20.96 -26.22
C TRP A 405 2.96 -22.31 -26.43
N VAL A 406 2.27 -23.32 -26.98
CA VAL A 406 2.84 -24.65 -27.24
C VAL A 406 3.72 -24.65 -28.49
N TYR A 407 3.19 -24.15 -29.61
CA TYR A 407 3.77 -24.36 -30.94
C TYR A 407 4.56 -23.16 -31.47
N PHE A 408 4.24 -21.94 -31.04
CA PHE A 408 4.81 -20.70 -31.60
C PHE A 408 5.64 -19.89 -30.58
N ARG A 409 6.06 -20.53 -29.48
CA ARG A 409 6.87 -19.88 -28.44
C ARG A 409 8.33 -19.67 -28.85
N ASP A 410 8.87 -20.60 -29.61
CA ASP A 410 10.28 -20.64 -30.01
C ASP A 410 10.39 -20.73 -31.55
N PRO A 411 11.40 -20.11 -32.19
CA PRO A 411 11.58 -20.17 -33.63
C PRO A 411 11.68 -21.60 -34.20
N TRP A 412 12.29 -22.54 -33.47
CA TRP A 412 12.42 -23.94 -33.89
C TRP A 412 11.11 -24.71 -33.78
N ARG A 413 10.36 -24.50 -32.71
CA ARG A 413 9.00 -25.08 -32.59
C ARG A 413 8.06 -24.51 -33.65
N SER A 414 8.20 -23.22 -33.93
CA SER A 414 7.43 -22.53 -34.97
C SER A 414 7.73 -23.11 -36.35
N SER A 415 9.02 -23.25 -36.70
CA SER A 415 9.43 -23.78 -38.00
C SER A 415 9.04 -25.26 -38.16
N SER A 416 9.22 -26.08 -37.11
CA SER A 416 8.80 -27.49 -37.11
C SER A 416 7.29 -27.63 -37.31
N THR A 417 6.49 -26.79 -36.64
CA THR A 417 5.03 -26.77 -36.80
C THR A 417 4.63 -26.38 -38.23
N VAL A 418 5.26 -25.35 -38.80
CA VAL A 418 4.99 -24.91 -40.18
C VAL A 418 5.34 -26.01 -41.18
N VAL A 419 6.49 -26.67 -41.04
CA VAL A 419 6.89 -27.80 -41.91
C VAL A 419 5.91 -28.95 -41.76
N GLY A 420 5.53 -29.32 -40.53
CA GLY A 420 4.55 -30.38 -40.28
C GLY A 420 3.20 -30.10 -40.94
N VAL A 421 2.71 -28.87 -40.85
CA VAL A 421 1.47 -28.45 -41.52
C VAL A 421 1.62 -28.50 -43.04
N ALA A 422 2.73 -28.03 -43.61
CA ALA A 422 2.97 -28.08 -45.04
C ALA A 422 3.01 -29.52 -45.59
N VAL A 423 3.68 -30.43 -44.87
CA VAL A 423 3.73 -31.86 -45.21
C VAL A 423 2.34 -32.50 -45.12
N LEU A 424 1.55 -32.14 -44.10
CA LEU A 424 0.18 -32.64 -43.95
C LEU A 424 -0.73 -32.16 -45.09
N ILE A 425 -0.64 -30.90 -45.49
CA ILE A 425 -1.38 -30.37 -46.65
C ILE A 425 -0.94 -31.07 -47.94
N PHE A 426 0.37 -31.25 -48.13
CA PHE A 426 0.91 -31.95 -49.30
C PHE A 426 0.45 -33.40 -49.38
N THR A 427 0.43 -34.13 -48.26
CA THR A 427 -0.05 -35.53 -48.21
C THR A 427 -1.54 -35.64 -48.48
N ILE A 428 -2.36 -34.75 -47.91
CA ILE A 428 -3.81 -34.69 -48.19
C ILE A 428 -4.05 -34.40 -49.68
N PHE A 429 -3.35 -33.41 -50.25
CA PHE A 429 -3.48 -33.07 -51.67
C PHE A 429 -3.12 -34.25 -52.58
N ASN A 430 -2.03 -34.96 -52.29
CA ASN A 430 -1.65 -36.16 -53.04
C ASN A 430 -2.68 -37.29 -52.89
N PHE A 431 -3.23 -37.49 -51.69
CA PHE A 431 -4.27 -38.49 -51.45
C PHE A 431 -5.54 -38.19 -52.25
N TYR A 432 -6.00 -36.94 -52.27
CA TYR A 432 -7.12 -36.50 -53.11
C TYR A 432 -6.80 -36.71 -54.58
N ARG A 433 -5.63 -36.31 -55.07
CA ARG A 433 -5.25 -36.48 -56.48
C ARG A 433 -5.27 -37.95 -56.91
N VAL A 434 -4.78 -38.86 -56.06
CA VAL A 434 -4.74 -40.30 -56.35
C VAL A 434 -6.14 -40.91 -56.30
N THR A 435 -6.99 -40.52 -55.36
CA THR A 435 -8.37 -41.03 -55.27
C THR A 435 -9.25 -40.55 -56.43
N THR A 436 -9.10 -39.30 -56.90
CA THR A 436 -9.77 -38.80 -58.12
C THR A 436 -9.24 -39.43 -59.42
N LEU A 437 -8.11 -40.13 -59.38
CA LEU A 437 -7.58 -40.90 -60.51
C LEU A 437 -8.00 -42.37 -60.48
N LEU A 438 -8.49 -42.86 -59.33
CA LEU A 438 -8.88 -44.25 -59.11
C LEU A 438 -10.42 -44.46 -59.17
N PHE A 439 -11.19 -43.38 -59.09
CA PHE A 439 -12.65 -43.30 -59.28
C PHE A 439 -12.95 -42.23 -60.33
#